data_AF-A0A9E3WUM0-F1
#
_entry.id   AF-A0A9E3WUM0-F1
#
_cell.length_a   1.000
_cell.length_b   1.000
_cell.length_c   1.000
_cell.angle_alpha   90.00
_cell.angle_beta   90.00
_cell.angle_gamma   90.00
#
_symmetry.space_group_name_H-M   'P 1'
#
loop_
_entity.id
_entity.type
_entity.pdbx_description
1 polymer ?
#
loop_
_entity_poly.entity_id
_entity_poly.type
_entity_poly.pdbx_seq_one_letter_code
_entity_poly.pdbx_strand_id
1 'polypeptide(L)' 'MKLEIDPSLSWLLAATMILYVVAMYVIGYFAQRKIHDTEDFIVAGRKLPLSLAWMTLLATWFGAGTLL' A
#
# COMPACT_ATOMS: atom_id res chain seq x y z
N MET A 1 9.98 10.81 26.85
CA MET A 1 11.02 10.15 26.04
C MET A 1 11.16 10.96 24.75
N LYS A 2 12.03 11.96 24.72
CA LYS A 2 12.29 12.73 23.49
C LYS A 2 13.14 11.83 22.60
N LEU A 3 12.61 11.41 21.47
CA LEU A 3 13.41 10.78 20.42
C LEU A 3 14.36 11.86 19.92
N GLU A 4 15.63 11.77 20.29
CA GLU A 4 16.70 12.54 19.64
C GLU A 4 16.82 12.00 18.21
N ILE A 5 16.02 12.57 17.31
CA ILE A 5 16.09 12.23 15.89
C ILE A 5 17.37 12.88 15.35
N ASP A 6 18.41 12.08 15.17
CA ASP A 6 19.61 12.51 14.47
C ASP A 6 19.24 13.10 13.09
N PRO A 7 19.87 14.20 12.65
CA PRO A 7 19.59 14.82 11.37
C PRO A 7 19.75 13.87 10.18
N SER A 8 20.65 12.88 10.28
CA SER A 8 20.86 11.83 9.29
C SER A 8 19.69 10.84 9.21
N LEU A 9 19.06 10.51 10.35
CA LEU A 9 17.91 9.62 10.41
C LEU A 9 16.67 10.24 9.78
N SER A 10 16.46 11.55 9.97
CA SER A 10 15.35 12.29 9.34
C SER A 10 15.37 12.19 7.81
N TRP A 11 16.56 12.33 7.21
CA TRP A 11 16.73 12.20 5.77
C TRP A 11 16.45 10.78 5.27
N LEU A 12 16.86 9.76 6.01
CA LEU A 12 16.55 8.36 5.68
C LEU A 12 15.05 8.07 5.77
N LEU A 13 14.36 8.58 6.79
CA LEU A 13 12.91 8.45 6.92
C LEU A 13 12.17 9.16 5.79
N ALA A 14 12.59 10.38 5.43
CA ALA A 14 12.01 11.11 4.31
C ALA A 14 12.23 10.38 2.98
N ALA A 15 13.44 9.89 2.73
CA ALA A 15 13.76 9.14 1.52
C ALA A 15 12.94 7.85 1.40
N THR A 16 12.85 7.07 2.49
CA THR A 16 12.07 5.82 2.51
C THR A 16 10.56 6.06 2.37
N MET A 17 10.02 7.11 2.99
CA MET A 17 8.62 7.51 2.83
C MET A 17 8.30 7.89 1.38
N ILE A 18 9.13 8.74 0.77
CA ILE A 18 8.95 9.14 -0.63
C ILE A 18 9.03 7.90 -1.54
N LEU A 19 10.01 7.03 -1.32
CA LEU A 19 10.16 5.79 -2.07
C LEU A 19 8.91 4.90 -1.96
N TYR A 20 8.36 4.74 -0.75
CA TYR A 20 7.16 3.94 -0.52
C TYR A 20 5.96 4.49 -1.31
N VAL A 21 5.70 5.79 -1.24
CA VAL A 21 4.59 6.43 -1.97
C VAL A 21 4.77 6.30 -3.47
N VAL A 22 5.97 6.53 -3.98
CA VAL A 22 6.28 6.38 -5.42
C VAL A 22 6.04 4.94 -5.86
N ALA A 23 6.52 3.96 -5.10
CA ALA A 23 6.30 2.54 -5.40
C ALA A 23 4.80 2.20 -5.44
N MET A 24 4.03 2.68 -4.46
CA MET A 24 2.57 2.47 -4.42
C MET A 24 1.87 3.09 -5.63
N TYR A 25 2.27 4.30 -6.04
CA TYR A 25 1.71 4.99 -7.20
C TYR A 25 2.04 4.25 -8.51
N VAL A 26 3.27 3.78 -8.67
CA VAL A 26 3.69 3.00 -9.84
C VAL A 26 2.87 1.72 -9.97
N ILE A 27 2.66 0.98 -8.86
CA ILE A 27 1.82 -0.22 -8.85
C ILE A 27 0.39 0.11 -9.27
N GLY A 28 -0.20 1.18 -8.72
CA GLY A 28 -1.55 1.63 -9.07
C GLY A 28 -1.68 2.03 -10.55
N TYR A 29 -0.70 2.76 -11.07
CA TYR A 29 -0.65 3.17 -12.48
C TYR A 29 -0.52 1.99 -13.44
N PHE A 30 0.18 0.92 -13.06
CA PHE A 30 0.19 -0.32 -13.85
C PHE A 30 -1.11 -1.11 -13.71
N ALA A 31 -1.70 -1.16 -12.51
CA ALA A 31 -2.93 -1.87 -12.24
C ALA A 31 -4.12 -1.29 -13.03
N GLN A 32 -4.22 0.05 -13.14
CA GLN A 32 -5.30 0.71 -13.87
C GLN A 32 -5.36 0.29 -15.35
N ARG A 33 -4.22 -0.06 -15.96
CA ARG A 33 -4.15 -0.51 -17.36
C ARG A 33 -4.82 -1.87 -17.60
N LYS A 34 -5.10 -2.63 -16.53
CA LYS A 34 -5.77 -3.93 -16.60
C LYS A 34 -7.28 -3.85 -16.37
N ILE A 35 -7.81 -2.66 -16.10
CA ILE A 35 -9.22 -2.43 -15.78
C ILE A 35 -9.90 -1.89 -17.05
N HIS A 36 -10.84 -2.67 -17.60
CA HIS A 36 -11.54 -2.29 -18.84
C HIS A 36 -13.02 -2.00 -18.63
N ASP A 37 -13.62 -2.55 -17.56
CA ASP A 37 -15.04 -2.37 -17.25
C ASP A 37 -15.27 -2.18 -15.74
N THR A 38 -16.47 -1.71 -15.40
CA THR A 38 -16.95 -1.53 -14.03
C THR A 38 -16.90 -2.83 -13.23
N GLU A 39 -17.21 -3.99 -13.84
CA GLU A 39 -17.10 -5.27 -13.14
C GLU A 39 -15.64 -5.59 -12.76
N ASP A 40 -14.69 -5.33 -13.67
CA ASP A 40 -13.25 -5.51 -13.40
C ASP A 40 -12.77 -4.55 -12.31
N PHE A 41 -13.36 -3.36 -12.17
CA PHE A 41 -13.02 -2.43 -11.10
C PHE A 41 -13.58 -2.87 -9.73
N ILE A 42 -14.84 -3.29 -9.67
CA ILE A 42 -15.53 -3.59 -8.40
C ILE A 42 -15.12 -4.95 -7.83
N VAL A 43 -15.04 -5.98 -8.67
CA VAL A 43 -14.81 -7.38 -8.22
C VAL A 43 -13.54 -7.99 -8.80
N ALA A 44 -12.66 -7.20 -9.39
CA ALA A 44 -11.46 -7.66 -10.10
C ALA A 44 -11.75 -8.74 -11.15
N GLY A 45 -12.97 -8.74 -11.71
CA GLY A 45 -13.44 -9.74 -12.68
C GLY A 45 -13.51 -11.18 -12.13
N ARG A 46 -13.69 -11.34 -10.81
CA ARG A 46 -13.90 -12.64 -10.11
C ARG A 46 -12.77 -13.67 -10.28
N LYS A 47 -11.59 -13.19 -10.66
CA LYS A 47 -10.38 -13.98 -10.99
C LYS A 47 -9.26 -13.82 -9.96
N LEU A 48 -9.53 -13.14 -8.83
CA LEU A 48 -8.59 -12.99 -7.73
C LEU A 48 -8.42 -14.31 -6.96
N PRO A 49 -7.18 -14.79 -6.75
CA PRO A 49 -6.94 -15.98 -5.94
C PRO A 49 -7.23 -15.70 -4.46
N LEU A 50 -7.77 -16.71 -3.77
CA LEU A 50 -8.19 -16.63 -2.36
C LEU A 50 -7.05 -16.17 -1.43
N SER A 51 -5.80 -16.58 -1.73
CA SER A 51 -4.62 -16.18 -0.97
C SER A 51 -4.40 -14.66 -0.96
N LEU A 52 -4.56 -14.00 -2.11
CA LEU A 52 -4.40 -12.56 -2.23
C LEU A 52 -5.54 -11.82 -1.52
N ALA A 53 -6.77 -12.34 -1.64
CA ALA A 53 -7.94 -11.79 -0.96
C ALA A 53 -7.74 -11.80 0.57
N TRP A 54 -7.28 -12.92 1.13
CA TRP A 54 -6.98 -13.01 2.56
C TRP A 54 -5.91 -12.01 3.01
N MET A 55 -4.82 -11.86 2.25
CA MET A 55 -3.79 -10.86 2.54
C MET A 55 -4.35 -9.42 2.55
N THR A 56 -5.19 -9.07 1.57
CA THR A 56 -5.81 -7.74 1.53
C THR A 56 -6.79 -7.50 2.67
N LEU A 57 -7.54 -8.53 3.07
CA LEU A 57 -8.46 -8.45 4.21
C LEU A 57 -7.70 -8.22 5.53
N LEU A 58 -6.62 -8.99 5.74
CA LEU A 58 -5.74 -8.77 6.88
C LEU A 58 -5.13 -7.36 6.85
N ALA A 59 -4.67 -6.89 5.70
CA ALA A 59 -4.11 -5.54 5.56
C ALA A 59 -5.14 -4.43 5.89
N THR A 60 -6.40 -4.60 5.49
CA THR A 60 -7.47 -3.64 5.86
C THR A 60 -7.85 -3.72 7.34
N TRP A 61 -7.73 -4.90 7.96
CA TRP A 61 -8.05 -5.08 9.37
C TRP A 61 -6.94 -4.55 10.28
N PHE A 62 -5.68 -4.89 9.98
CA PHE A 62 -4.48 -4.43 10.68
C PHE A 62 -4.08 -3.01 10.21
N GLY A 63 -4.99 -2.06 10.37
CA GLY A 63 -4.73 -0.65 10.08
C GLY A 63 -3.84 0.00 11.14
N ALA A 64 -3.37 1.22 10.83
CA ALA A 64 -2.53 2.04 11.71
C ALA A 64 -3.09 2.23 13.14
N GLY A 65 -4.41 2.14 13.31
CA GLY A 65 -5.06 2.23 14.62
C GLY A 65 -4.81 1.04 15.56
N THR A 66 -4.37 -0.12 15.05
CA THR A 66 -3.99 -1.27 15.89
C THR A 66 -2.52 -1.22 16.35
N LEU A 67 -1.73 -0.28 15.82
CA LEU A 67 -0.29 -0.16 16.08
C LEU A 67 0.07 0.98 17.07
N LEU A 68 -0.90 1.78 17.51
CA LEU A 68 -0.75 2.81 18.55
C LEU A 68 -0.95 2.23 19.95
#